data_AF-A0A9D1K1H7-F1
#
_entry.id   AF-A0A9D1K1H7-F1
#
_cell.length_a   1.000
_cell.length_b   1.000
_cell.length_c   1.000
_cell.angle_alpha   90.00
_cell.angle_beta   90.00
_cell.angle_gamma   90.00
#
_symmetry.space_group_name_H-M   'P 1'
#
loop_
_entity.id
_entity.type
_entity.pdbx_description
1 polymer ?
#
loop_
_entity_poly.entity_id
_entity_poly.type
_entity_poly.pdbx_seq_one_letter_code
_entity_poly.pdbx_strand_id
1 'polypeptide(L)'
;MEKTRLGISVGLLAAIMYFMGILNLLGLLLIAGYILFCEKDLWLRKSAVKAVLIYAVFAVITLILGVIDNCFGILNTMIGWLFSFRIDFPLDLDNIVGYAASILRTVLYLVLAAMALKQNTIRIAPLDNFIDKHLKAETE
;
A
#
# COMPACT_ATOMS: atom_id res chain seq x y z
N MET A 1 -6.46 5.69 26.29
CA MET A 1 -6.62 5.21 24.91
C MET A 1 -8.03 5.50 24.48
N GLU A 2 -8.20 6.28 23.41
CA GLU A 2 -9.53 6.51 22.83
C GLU A 2 -10.10 5.20 22.27
N LYS A 3 -11.41 5.05 22.42
CA LYS A 3 -12.15 3.90 21.92
C LYS A 3 -12.85 4.29 20.61
N THR A 4 -12.88 3.34 19.70
CA THR A 4 -13.65 3.39 18.45
C THR A 4 -15.13 3.15 18.75
N ARG A 5 -16.01 3.37 17.76
CA ARG A 5 -17.43 3.03 17.89
C ARG A 5 -17.69 1.54 18.06
N LEU A 6 -16.72 0.69 17.72
CA LEU A 6 -16.74 -0.76 17.96
C LEU A 6 -16.36 -1.13 19.40
N GLY A 7 -16.01 -0.17 20.25
CA GLY A 7 -15.64 -0.40 21.65
C GLY A 7 -14.19 -0.87 21.86
N ILE A 8 -13.43 -1.13 20.78
CA ILE A 8 -12.00 -1.44 20.82
C ILE A 8 -11.15 -0.17 20.76
N SER A 9 -9.88 -0.24 21.18
CA SER A 9 -8.99 0.92 21.12
C SER A 9 -8.70 1.34 19.67
N VAL A 10 -8.56 2.64 19.46
CA VAL A 10 -8.21 3.24 18.17
C VAL A 10 -6.91 2.64 17.60
N GLY A 11 -5.91 2.44 18.46
CA GLY A 11 -4.64 1.84 18.06
C GLY A 11 -4.76 0.37 17.62
N LEU A 12 -5.65 -0.40 18.26
CA LEU A 12 -5.90 -1.78 17.86
C LEU A 12 -6.62 -1.86 16.50
N LEU A 13 -7.62 -1.01 16.27
CA LEU A 13 -8.31 -0.97 14.98
C LEU A 13 -7.35 -0.56 13.85
N ALA A 14 -6.47 0.41 14.09
CA ALA A 14 -5.41 0.78 13.14
C ALA A 14 -4.43 -0.38 12.88
N ALA A 15 -4.03 -1.13 13.91
CA ALA A 15 -3.16 -2.29 13.76
C ALA A 15 -3.80 -3.40 12.91
N ILE A 16 -5.08 -3.70 13.15
CA ILE A 16 -5.83 -4.69 12.35
C ILE A 16 -5.91 -4.25 10.89
N MET A 17 -6.16 -2.97 10.63
CA MET A 17 -6.19 -2.40 9.28
C MET A 17 -4.83 -2.55 8.57
N TYR A 18 -3.73 -2.19 9.22
CA TYR A 18 -2.39 -2.38 8.65
C TYR A 18 -2.07 -3.87 8.43
N PHE A 19 -2.52 -4.76 9.30
CA PHE A 19 -2.38 -6.21 9.12
C PHE A 19 -3.18 -6.71 7.91
N MET A 20 -4.40 -6.22 7.71
CA MET A 20 -5.18 -6.50 6.50
C MET A 20 -4.48 -6.00 5.24
N GLY A 21 -3.76 -4.89 5.30
CA GLY A 21 -2.90 -4.41 4.21
C GLY A 21 -1.83 -5.41 3.77
N ILE A 22 -1.42 -6.34 4.63
CA ILE A 22 -0.54 -7.46 4.29
C ILE A 22 -1.33 -8.58 3.64
N LEU A 23 -2.45 -8.98 4.25
CA LEU A 23 -3.22 -10.16 3.88
C LEU A 23 -3.95 -9.99 2.54
N ASN A 24 -4.77 -8.96 2.38
CA ASN A 24 -5.55 -8.74 1.17
C ASN A 24 -6.10 -7.31 1.03
N LEU A 25 -6.31 -6.88 -0.22
CA LEU A 25 -6.83 -5.55 -0.54
C LEU A 25 -8.27 -5.35 -0.05
N LEU A 26 -9.13 -6.35 -0.21
CA LEU A 26 -10.56 -6.21 0.10
C LEU A 26 -10.79 -5.94 1.59
N GLY A 27 -10.11 -6.65 2.46
CA GLY A 27 -10.14 -6.46 3.91
C GLY A 27 -9.56 -5.11 4.31
N LEU A 28 -8.46 -4.68 3.67
CA LEU A 28 -7.91 -3.35 3.86
C LEU A 28 -8.95 -2.27 3.52
N LEU A 29 -9.57 -2.35 2.34
CA LEU A 29 -10.56 -1.38 1.88
C LEU A 29 -11.83 -1.38 2.73
N LEU A 30 -12.31 -2.55 3.18
CA LEU A 30 -13.47 -2.64 4.06
C LEU A 30 -13.22 -1.94 5.39
N ILE A 31 -12.07 -2.20 6.03
CA ILE A 31 -11.75 -1.59 7.32
C ILE A 31 -11.43 -0.10 7.15
N ALA A 32 -10.64 0.26 6.13
CA ALA A 32 -10.34 1.66 5.85
C ALA A 32 -11.61 2.45 5.52
N GLY A 33 -12.52 1.87 4.73
CA GLY A 33 -13.83 2.44 4.42
C GLY A 33 -14.67 2.62 5.67
N TYR A 34 -14.79 1.59 6.51
CA TYR A 34 -15.46 1.71 7.82
C TYR A 34 -14.88 2.86 8.65
N ILE A 35 -13.56 2.95 8.77
CA ILE A 35 -12.90 4.02 9.53
C ILE A 35 -13.24 5.40 8.95
N LEU A 36 -13.18 5.56 7.63
CA LEU A 36 -13.40 6.83 6.96
C LEU A 36 -14.85 7.33 7.09
N PHE A 37 -15.83 6.43 7.06
CA PHE A 37 -17.26 6.77 7.15
C PHE A 37 -17.79 6.83 8.58
N CYS A 38 -17.32 5.96 9.47
CA CYS A 38 -17.92 5.78 10.80
C CYS A 38 -17.11 6.40 11.95
N GLU A 39 -15.78 6.47 11.85
CA GLU A 39 -14.94 6.94 12.95
C GLU A 39 -14.68 8.44 12.86
N LYS A 40 -14.66 9.12 14.01
CA LYS A 40 -14.41 10.58 14.10
C LYS A 40 -12.95 10.92 14.35
N ASP A 41 -12.17 9.99 14.89
CA ASP A 41 -10.77 10.24 15.24
C ASP A 41 -9.95 10.58 13.99
N LEU A 42 -9.34 11.76 14.01
CA LEU A 42 -8.58 12.27 12.88
C LEU A 42 -7.32 11.44 12.65
N TRP A 43 -6.66 10.97 13.71
CA TRP A 43 -5.44 10.17 13.59
C TRP A 43 -5.72 8.82 12.92
N LEU A 44 -6.84 8.19 13.27
CA LEU A 44 -7.28 6.92 12.69
C LEU A 44 -7.72 7.08 11.23
N ARG A 45 -8.46 8.15 10.89
CA ARG A 45 -8.82 8.46 9.50
C ARG A 45 -7.59 8.71 8.63
N LYS A 46 -6.60 9.46 9.14
CA LYS A 46 -5.31 9.64 8.45
C LYS A 46 -4.58 8.31 8.27
N SER A 47 -4.57 7.47 9.30
CA SER A 47 -3.96 6.13 9.23
C SER A 47 -4.64 5.24 8.19
N ALA A 48 -5.98 5.33 8.04
CA ALA A 48 -6.72 4.60 7.01
C ALA A 48 -6.31 5.03 5.60
N VAL A 49 -6.28 6.35 5.32
CA VAL A 49 -5.83 6.85 4.02
C VAL A 49 -4.38 6.46 3.76
N LYS A 50 -3.51 6.57 4.78
CA LYS A 50 -2.11 6.16 4.69
C LYS A 50 -1.95 4.70 4.31
N ALA A 51 -2.68 3.81 4.96
CA ALA A 51 -2.62 2.39 4.66
C ALA A 51 -3.05 2.09 3.22
N VAL A 52 -4.11 2.75 2.72
CA VAL A 52 -4.55 2.58 1.33
C VAL A 52 -3.52 3.14 0.34
N LEU A 53 -2.93 4.32 0.62
CA LEU A 53 -1.92 4.92 -0.24
C LEU A 53 -0.64 4.07 -0.32
N ILE A 54 -0.18 3.51 0.80
CA ILE A 54 0.96 2.58 0.80
C ILE A 54 0.65 1.41 -0.14
N TYR A 55 -0.52 0.80 0.00
CA TYR A 55 -0.92 -0.33 -0.87
C TYR A 55 -0.87 0.07 -2.34
N ALA A 56 -1.46 1.22 -2.66
CA ALA A 56 -1.54 1.73 -4.04
C ALA A 56 -0.15 1.98 -4.64
N VAL A 57 0.77 2.61 -3.89
CA VAL A 57 2.14 2.87 -4.37
C VAL A 57 2.86 1.57 -4.73
N PHE A 58 2.80 0.55 -3.86
CA PHE A 58 3.42 -0.73 -4.14
C PHE A 58 2.74 -1.47 -5.29
N ALA A 59 1.41 -1.39 -5.40
CA ALA A 59 0.67 -1.99 -6.52
C ALA A 59 1.06 -1.36 -7.87
N VAL A 60 1.27 -0.03 -7.91
CA VAL A 60 1.73 0.67 -9.12
C VAL A 60 3.12 0.20 -9.54
N ILE A 61 4.04 -0.05 -8.60
CA ILE A 61 5.38 -0.59 -8.91
C ILE A 61 5.24 -1.95 -9.61
N THR A 62 4.46 -2.87 -9.05
CA THR A 62 4.23 -4.20 -9.66
C THR A 62 3.54 -4.08 -11.03
N LEU A 63 2.60 -3.14 -11.18
CA LEU A 63 1.91 -2.91 -12.44
C LEU A 63 2.87 -2.43 -13.53
N ILE A 64 3.77 -1.50 -13.21
CA ILE A 64 4.76 -0.98 -14.17
C ILE A 64 5.68 -2.11 -14.64
N LEU A 65 6.18 -2.96 -13.74
CA LEU A 65 7.01 -4.11 -14.11
C LEU A 65 6.28 -5.03 -15.10
N GLY A 66 5.03 -5.41 -14.77
CA GLY A 66 4.22 -6.25 -15.64
C GLY A 66 3.91 -5.61 -17.00
N VAL A 67 3.75 -4.28 -17.08
CA VAL A 67 3.60 -3.58 -18.37
C VAL A 67 4.88 -3.71 -19.21
N ILE A 68 6.06 -3.58 -18.61
CA ILE A 68 7.33 -3.74 -19.32
C ILE A 68 7.49 -5.18 -19.81
N ASP A 69 7.17 -6.17 -18.98
CA ASP A 69 7.22 -7.59 -19.37
C ASP A 69 6.28 -7.90 -20.54
N ASN A 70 5.07 -7.33 -20.52
CA ASN A 70 4.14 -7.45 -21.64
C ASN A 70 4.68 -6.81 -22.92
N CYS A 71 5.34 -5.65 -22.82
CA CYS A 71 6.00 -5.01 -23.97
C CYS A 71 7.12 -5.90 -24.54
N PHE A 72 7.96 -6.49 -23.69
CA PHE A 72 8.98 -7.45 -24.12
C PHE A 72 8.36 -8.70 -24.74
N GLY A 73 7.25 -9.21 -24.18
CA GLY A 73 6.50 -10.33 -24.76
C GLY A 73 6.00 -10.05 -26.18
N ILE A 74 5.48 -8.84 -26.43
CA ILE A 74 5.05 -8.42 -27.78
C ILE A 74 6.25 -8.38 -28.73
N LEU A 75 7.35 -7.73 -28.33
CA LEU A 75 8.56 -7.62 -29.14
C LEU A 75 9.15 -9.00 -29.45
N ASN A 76 9.22 -9.89 -28.46
CA ASN A 76 9.73 -11.26 -28.62
C ASN A 76 8.86 -12.08 -29.57
N THR A 77 7.54 -11.90 -29.54
CA THR A 77 6.63 -12.58 -30.46
C THR A 77 6.86 -12.11 -31.91
N MET A 78 7.04 -10.80 -32.10
CA MET A 78 7.31 -10.21 -33.43
C MET A 78 8.68 -10.61 -33.98
N ILE A 79 9.73 -10.50 -33.15
CA ILE A 79 11.11 -10.85 -33.53
C ILE A 79 11.23 -12.35 -33.74
N GLY A 80 10.58 -13.17 -32.90
CA GLY A 80 10.57 -14.63 -32.97
C GLY A 80 10.10 -15.20 -34.30
N TRP A 81 9.30 -14.45 -35.08
CA TRP A 81 8.91 -14.84 -36.43
C TRP A 81 10.03 -14.69 -37.47
N LEU A 82 11.02 -13.83 -37.21
CA LEU A 82 12.10 -13.52 -38.14
C LEU A 82 13.46 -14.04 -37.65
N PHE A 83 13.67 -14.07 -36.34
CA PHE A 83 14.94 -14.42 -35.70
C PHE A 83 14.70 -15.15 -34.37
N SER A 84 15.58 -16.07 -33.98
CA SER A 84 15.52 -16.78 -32.69
C SER A 84 16.02 -15.95 -31.50
N PHE A 85 15.95 -14.61 -31.61
CA PHE A 85 16.46 -13.69 -30.60
C PHE A 85 15.36 -13.33 -29.60
N ARG A 86 15.71 -13.26 -28.31
CA ARG A 86 14.79 -12.90 -27.22
C ARG A 86 15.36 -11.74 -26.42
N ILE A 87 14.49 -10.80 -26.10
CA ILE A 87 14.70 -9.64 -25.25
C ILE A 87 13.95 -9.91 -23.94
N ASP A 88 14.70 -10.13 -22.86
CA ASP A 88 14.17 -10.31 -21.52
C ASP A 88 14.94 -9.38 -20.57
N PHE A 89 14.45 -9.16 -19.35
CA PHE A 89 15.21 -8.40 -18.35
C PHE A 89 16.56 -9.10 -18.08
N PRO A 90 17.68 -8.37 -18.09
CA PRO A 90 18.95 -8.97 -17.74
C PRO A 90 18.93 -9.36 -16.26
N LEU A 91 19.44 -10.55 -15.95
CA LEU A 91 19.64 -11.04 -14.57
C LEU A 91 18.36 -11.17 -13.72
N ASP A 92 17.18 -11.36 -14.33
CA ASP A 92 15.93 -11.60 -13.59
C ASP A 92 15.55 -10.43 -12.64
N LEU A 93 15.94 -9.21 -13.02
CA LEU A 93 15.79 -8.00 -12.21
C LEU A 93 14.32 -7.66 -11.92
N ASP A 94 13.41 -7.99 -12.83
CA ASP A 94 11.96 -7.86 -12.66
C ASP A 94 11.46 -8.61 -11.41
N ASN A 95 11.87 -9.87 -11.27
CA ASN A 95 11.52 -10.71 -10.13
C ASN A 95 12.18 -10.22 -8.85
N ILE A 96 13.47 -9.84 -8.90
CA ILE A 96 14.18 -9.30 -7.74
C ILE A 96 13.48 -8.03 -7.20
N VAL A 97 13.14 -7.09 -8.09
CA VAL A 97 12.45 -5.86 -7.70
C VAL A 97 11.04 -6.17 -7.18
N GLY A 98 10.31 -7.10 -7.81
CA GLY A 98 9.00 -7.55 -7.37
C GLY A 98 9.03 -8.15 -5.95
N TYR A 99 9.98 -9.05 -5.67
CA TYR A 99 10.15 -9.64 -4.34
C TYR A 99 10.60 -8.60 -3.30
N ALA A 100 11.55 -7.73 -3.65
CA ALA A 100 12.00 -6.65 -2.76
C ALA A 100 10.84 -5.71 -2.40
N ALA A 101 10.02 -5.32 -3.37
CA ALA A 101 8.84 -4.49 -3.15
C ALA A 101 7.82 -5.19 -2.23
N SER A 102 7.57 -6.49 -2.42
CA SER A 102 6.66 -7.27 -1.58
C SER A 102 7.14 -7.39 -0.13
N ILE A 103 8.43 -7.68 0.07
CA ILE A 103 9.05 -7.75 1.39
C ILE A 103 9.00 -6.38 2.07
N LEU A 104 9.40 -5.32 1.36
CA LEU A 104 9.41 -3.97 1.89
C LEU A 104 8.01 -3.51 2.32
N ARG A 105 6.98 -3.78 1.49
CA ARG A 105 5.58 -3.51 1.83
C ARG A 105 5.18 -4.24 3.11
N THR A 106 5.50 -5.53 3.21
CA THR A 106 5.16 -6.37 4.36
C THR A 106 5.82 -5.86 5.64
N VAL A 107 7.11 -5.58 5.59
CA VAL A 107 7.86 -5.03 6.73
C VAL A 107 7.29 -3.67 7.13
N LEU A 108 7.01 -2.80 6.18
CA LEU A 108 6.44 -1.47 6.44
C LEU A 108 5.09 -1.58 7.16
N TYR A 109 4.18 -2.44 6.69
CA TYR A 109 2.89 -2.67 7.35
C TYR A 109 3.04 -3.29 8.74
N LEU A 110 3.97 -4.24 8.94
CA LEU A 110 4.22 -4.83 10.25
C LEU A 110 4.70 -3.79 11.26
N VAL A 111 5.64 -2.94 10.85
CA VAL A 111 6.16 -1.87 11.71
C VAL A 111 5.06 -0.86 12.01
N LEU A 112 4.25 -0.45 11.02
CA LEU A 112 3.12 0.44 11.23
C LEU A 112 2.05 -0.19 12.14
N ALA A 113 1.76 -1.48 11.99
CA ALA A 113 0.83 -2.19 12.87
C ALA A 113 1.32 -2.22 14.32
N ALA A 114 2.61 -2.51 14.55
CA ALA A 114 3.20 -2.51 15.88
C ALA A 114 3.21 -1.11 16.50
N MET A 115 3.53 -0.07 15.72
CA MET A 115 3.50 1.32 16.19
C MET A 115 2.07 1.83 16.45
N ALA A 116 1.10 1.40 15.64
CA ALA A 116 -0.29 1.78 15.77
C ALA A 116 -0.89 1.37 17.12
N LEU A 117 -0.45 0.26 17.72
CA LEU A 117 -0.87 -0.16 19.06
C LEU A 117 -0.54 0.89 20.14
N LYS A 118 0.53 1.67 19.94
CA LYS A 118 0.92 2.80 20.80
C LYS A 118 0.40 4.15 20.30
N GLN A 119 -0.51 4.16 19.32
CA GLN A 119 -0.98 5.34 18.58
C GLN A 119 0.17 6.17 17.96
N ASN A 120 1.28 5.50 17.63
CA ASN A 120 2.41 6.12 16.98
C ASN A 120 2.42 5.77 15.48
N THR A 121 3.08 6.58 14.65
CA THR A 121 3.17 6.36 13.21
C THR A 121 4.53 6.82 12.70
N ILE A 122 5.07 6.11 11.70
CA ILE A 122 6.28 6.54 10.99
C ILE A 122 5.91 7.72 10.11
N ARG A 123 6.61 8.84 10.23
CA ARG A 123 6.42 9.96 9.30
C ARG A 123 7.01 9.63 7.93
N ILE A 124 6.16 9.64 6.91
CA ILE A 124 6.55 9.52 5.50
C ILE A 124 6.15 10.84 4.85
N ALA A 125 7.06 11.81 4.84
CA ALA A 125 6.79 13.20 4.46
C ALA A 125 5.94 13.38 3.18
N PRO A 126 6.22 12.72 2.04
CA PRO A 126 5.39 12.90 0.84
C PRO A 126 3.97 12.37 1.01
N LEU A 127 3.81 11.24 1.71
CA LEU A 127 2.51 10.62 1.95
C LEU A 127 1.70 11.43 2.97
N ASP A 128 2.33 11.82 4.07
CA ASP A 128 1.69 12.57 5.15
C ASP A 128 1.27 13.97 4.68
N ASN A 129 2.07 14.63 3.84
CA ASN A 129 1.70 15.93 3.23
C ASN A 129 0.51 15.80 2.29
N PHE A 130 0.45 14.72 1.49
CA PHE A 130 -0.69 14.45 0.62
C PHE A 130 -1.97 14.21 1.43
N ILE A 131 -1.88 13.41 2.49
CA ILE A 131 -3.01 13.13 3.39
C ILE A 131 -3.46 14.42 4.08
N ASP A 132 -2.54 15.21 4.62
CA ASP A 132 -2.87 16.45 5.31
C ASP A 132 -3.55 17.45 4.37
N LYS A 133 -3.12 17.54 3.10
CA LYS A 133 -3.76 18.39 2.09
C LYS A 133 -5.21 17.98 1.80
N HIS A 134 -5.51 16.69 1.80
CA HIS A 134 -6.82 16.17 1.39
C HIS A 134 -7.76 15.81 2.55
N LEU A 135 -7.26 15.70 3.78
CA LEU A 135 -8.05 15.35 4.96
C LEU A 135 -8.17 16.51 5.98
N LYS A 136 -7.38 17.59 5.89
CA LYS A 136 -7.52 18.80 6.73
C LYS A 136 -8.37 19.93 6.10
N ALA A 137 -9.08 19.69 5.01
CA ALA A 137 -9.89 20.74 4.37
C ALA A 137 -11.33 20.83 4.92
N GLU A 138 -11.51 20.84 6.25
CA GLU A 138 -12.78 21.21 6.91
C GLU A 138 -12.48 22.07 8.15
N THR A 139 -11.91 23.25 7.92
CA THR A 139 -12.02 24.39 8.84
C THR A 139 -12.21 25.65 8.01
N GLU A 140 -13.44 25.84 7.51
CA GLU A 140 -14.10 27.13 7.33
C GLU A 140 -15.60 26.96 7.64
#